data_AF-W6NT04-F1
#
_entry.id   AF-W6NT04-F1
#
_cell.length_a   1.000
_cell.length_b   1.000
_cell.length_c   1.000
_cell.angle_alpha   90.00
_cell.angle_beta   90.00
_cell.angle_gamma   90.00
#
_symmetry.space_group_name_H-M   'P 1'
#
loop_
_entity.id
_entity.type
_entity.pdbx_description
1 polymer ?
#
loop_
_entity_poly.entity_id
_entity_poly.type
_entity_poly.pdbx_seq_one_letter_code
_entity_poly.pdbx_strand_id
1 'polypeptide(L)'
;METGSYQSQPQEPDVATQMNTLAVTEITNKMEKTKPQIENAQLRKKRLEKRREELYGPEGTRMDVDEKNEATETRNDPIFVEWANSTVKNSPFDTVVKELKNRMRLESQESQAEALRAMRMLKKKEHQSVVQFCLELELLSSKAYPSCDEAALALIRAEVLHEQLREWPEAYHLYEILTNEEGYHVYERMKDAALRIEHLRKRRYDFNEKKLDKRERSGPGLKQQTPKEVSYFDSGRRSKDPSATQDCKLKEQQPKGVEKKPNTVKCAKCGKKGHSTEECWSRKDKREA
;
A
#
# COMPACT_ATOMS: atom_id res chain seq x y z
N MET A 1 71.05 26.04 62.22
CA MET A 1 71.00 26.29 60.76
C MET A 1 69.66 25.80 60.30
N GLU A 2 68.74 26.73 60.07
CA GLU A 2 67.30 26.49 59.90
C GLU A 2 66.98 26.18 58.43
N THR A 3 66.19 25.13 58.21
CA THR A 3 65.61 24.77 56.91
C THR A 3 64.21 25.37 56.81
N GLY A 4 64.06 26.44 56.01
CA GLY A 4 62.77 27.02 55.67
C GLY A 4 62.07 26.18 54.60
N SER A 5 60.95 25.55 54.95
CA SER A 5 60.04 24.88 54.02
C SER A 5 58.97 25.88 53.57
N TYR A 6 59.09 26.38 52.34
CA TYR A 6 58.06 27.19 51.69
C TYR A 6 56.96 26.27 51.18
N GLN A 7 55.80 26.34 51.82
CA GLN A 7 54.59 25.65 51.45
C GLN A 7 53.89 26.47 50.34
N SER A 8 54.06 26.06 49.08
CA SER A 8 53.37 26.67 47.94
C SER A 8 51.88 26.35 48.02
N GLN A 9 51.05 27.39 48.18
CA GLN A 9 49.59 27.28 48.08
C GLN A 9 49.18 26.96 46.62
N PRO A 10 48.18 26.07 46.41
CA PRO A 10 47.66 25.80 45.08
C PRO A 10 46.90 27.02 44.55
N GLN A 11 47.35 27.57 43.42
CA GLN A 11 46.62 28.61 42.69
C GLN A 11 45.33 28.01 42.11
N GLU A 12 44.19 28.65 42.40
CA GLU A 12 42.91 28.27 41.82
C GLU A 12 42.91 28.51 40.30
N PRO A 13 42.35 27.57 39.51
CA PRO A 13 42.36 27.69 38.06
C PRO A 13 41.44 28.82 37.60
N ASP A 14 42.00 29.68 36.74
CA ASP A 14 41.33 30.81 36.10
C ASP A 14 39.99 30.40 35.46
N VAL A 15 39.00 31.30 35.49
CA VAL A 15 37.63 31.08 34.99
C VAL A 15 37.64 30.67 33.52
N ALA A 16 38.60 31.18 32.73
CA ALA A 16 38.81 30.76 31.35
C ALA A 16 39.21 29.28 31.22
N THR A 17 40.04 28.78 32.14
CA THR A 17 40.42 27.36 32.20
C THR A 17 39.23 26.48 32.56
N GLN A 18 38.38 26.92 33.50
CA GLN A 18 37.18 26.17 33.90
C GLN A 18 36.16 26.09 32.76
N MET A 19 35.89 27.19 32.06
CA MET A 19 34.99 27.21 30.90
C MET A 19 35.49 26.31 29.76
N ASN A 20 36.80 26.33 29.49
CA ASN A 20 37.39 25.45 28.48
C ASN A 20 37.29 23.98 28.86
N THR A 21 37.51 23.62 30.13
CA THR A 21 37.35 22.22 30.58
C THR A 21 35.91 21.74 30.45
N LEU A 22 34.92 22.57 30.81
CA LEU A 22 33.51 22.23 30.65
C LEU A 22 33.13 22.03 29.18
N ALA A 23 33.56 22.92 28.29
CA ALA A 23 33.33 22.78 26.85
C ALA A 23 33.96 21.50 26.28
N VAL A 24 35.19 21.17 26.69
CA VAL A 24 35.87 19.93 26.26
C VAL A 24 35.10 18.69 26.75
N THR A 25 34.66 18.67 28.00
CA THR A 25 33.88 17.52 28.53
C THR A 25 32.51 17.37 27.87
N GLU A 26 31.87 18.47 27.47
CA GLU A 26 30.60 18.40 26.77
C GLU A 26 30.76 17.88 25.33
N ILE A 27 31.84 18.27 24.66
CA ILE A 27 32.20 17.76 23.32
C ILE A 27 32.54 16.28 23.38
N THR A 28 33.35 15.84 24.35
CA THR A 28 33.69 14.40 24.49
C THR A 28 32.45 13.56 24.78
N ASN A 29 31.57 14.03 25.66
CA ASN A 29 30.30 13.36 25.96
C ASN A 29 29.37 13.29 24.74
N LYS A 30 29.31 14.34 23.93
CA LYS A 30 28.53 14.34 22.67
C LYS A 30 29.12 13.38 21.64
N MET A 31 30.44 13.31 21.51
CA MET A 31 31.13 12.35 20.63
C MET A 31 30.93 10.91 21.08
N GLU A 32 30.94 10.64 22.39
CA GLU A 32 30.69 9.29 22.91
C GLU A 32 29.25 8.82 22.67
N LYS A 33 28.27 9.73 22.75
CA LYS A 33 26.87 9.43 22.46
C LYS A 33 26.61 9.14 20.98
N THR A 34 27.40 9.69 20.06
CA THR A 34 27.22 9.50 18.61
C THR A 34 28.01 8.32 18.04
N LYS A 35 29.07 7.85 18.71
CA LYS A 35 29.81 6.62 18.36
C LYS A 35 28.92 5.40 18.04
N PRO A 36 27.96 4.99 18.90
CA PRO A 36 27.12 3.83 18.60
C PRO A 36 26.16 4.06 17.43
N GLN A 37 25.80 5.31 17.12
CA GLN A 37 24.96 5.63 15.96
C GLN A 37 25.76 5.51 14.65
N ILE A 38 27.01 5.96 14.65
CA ILE A 38 27.93 5.85 13.51
C ILE A 38 28.24 4.37 13.23
N GLU A 39 28.50 3.59 14.27
CA GLU A 39 28.77 2.15 14.14
C GLU A 39 27.56 1.39 13.59
N ASN A 40 26.35 1.70 14.07
CA ASN A 40 25.11 1.14 13.52
C ASN A 40 24.86 1.53 12.06
N ALA A 41 25.20 2.77 11.66
CA ALA A 41 25.10 3.21 10.27
C ALA A 41 26.10 2.47 9.37
N GLN A 42 27.34 2.27 9.83
CA GLN A 42 28.36 1.51 9.12
C GLN A 42 27.96 0.03 8.97
N LEU A 43 27.38 -0.58 10.01
CA LEU A 43 26.89 -1.95 9.96
C LEU A 43 25.72 -2.10 8.97
N ARG A 44 24.81 -1.12 8.92
CA ARG A 44 23.74 -1.07 7.91
C ARG A 44 24.31 -0.96 6.49
N LYS A 45 25.31 -0.10 6.28
CA LYS A 45 25.99 0.04 4.98
C LYS A 45 26.63 -1.29 4.54
N LYS A 46 27.39 -1.97 5.42
CA LYS A 46 27.97 -3.29 5.13
C LYS A 46 26.93 -4.35 4.80
N ARG A 47 25.78 -4.36 5.48
CA ARG A 47 24.68 -5.31 5.18
C ARG A 47 24.06 -5.05 3.81
N LEU A 48 23.96 -3.80 3.39
CA LEU A 48 23.46 -3.42 2.07
C LEU A 48 24.46 -3.76 0.96
N GLU A 49 25.75 -3.49 1.17
CA GLU A 49 26.82 -3.89 0.24
C GLU A 49 26.86 -5.41 0.07
N LYS A 50 26.77 -6.17 1.17
CA LYS A 50 26.69 -7.64 1.09
C LYS A 50 25.47 -8.12 0.31
N ARG A 51 24.27 -7.54 0.55
CA ARG A 51 23.07 -7.89 -0.24
C ARG A 51 23.20 -7.50 -1.71
N ARG A 52 23.89 -6.40 -2.01
CA ARG A 52 24.17 -5.96 -3.38
C ARG A 52 25.11 -6.96 -4.06
N GLU A 53 26.17 -7.40 -3.40
CA GLU A 53 27.07 -8.45 -3.92
C GLU A 53 26.36 -9.79 -4.11
N GLU A 54 25.45 -10.16 -3.20
CA GLU A 54 24.61 -11.36 -3.34
C GLU A 54 23.66 -11.28 -4.55
N LEU A 55 23.14 -10.09 -4.87
CA LEU A 55 22.22 -9.90 -6.01
C LEU A 55 22.92 -9.67 -7.36
N TYR A 56 24.06 -8.97 -7.36
CA TYR A 56 24.67 -8.42 -8.57
C TYR A 56 26.14 -8.83 -8.76
N GLY A 57 26.72 -9.61 -7.85
CA GLY A 57 28.14 -9.99 -7.87
C GLY A 57 29.08 -8.88 -7.38
N PRO A 58 30.38 -9.16 -7.25
CA PRO A 58 31.37 -8.17 -6.80
C PRO A 58 31.50 -7.02 -7.81
N GLU A 59 31.67 -5.80 -7.29
CA GLU A 59 31.97 -4.61 -8.10
C GLU A 59 33.24 -4.85 -8.92
N GLY A 60 33.10 -5.00 -10.24
CA GLY A 60 34.22 -5.25 -11.15
C GLY A 60 34.05 -6.45 -12.06
N THR A 61 33.00 -7.27 -11.90
CA THR A 61 32.57 -8.14 -12.99
C THR A 61 31.93 -7.27 -14.07
N ARG A 62 32.78 -6.69 -14.93
CA ARG A 62 32.39 -6.31 -16.28
C ARG A 62 31.65 -7.53 -16.82
N MET A 63 30.33 -7.42 -16.93
CA MET A 63 29.65 -8.34 -17.83
C MET A 63 30.35 -8.11 -19.15
N ASP A 64 31.14 -9.08 -19.58
CA ASP A 64 31.36 -9.29 -21.00
C ASP A 64 29.95 -9.59 -21.52
N VAL A 65 29.18 -8.52 -21.71
CA VAL A 65 28.18 -8.47 -22.75
C VAL A 65 29.01 -8.87 -23.95
N ASP A 66 28.81 -10.10 -24.40
CA ASP A 66 29.24 -10.55 -25.70
C ASP A 66 28.83 -9.44 -26.65
N GLU A 67 29.77 -8.55 -26.95
CA GLU A 67 29.72 -7.57 -28.01
C GLU A 67 29.91 -8.35 -29.31
N LYS A 68 29.08 -9.38 -29.49
CA LYS A 68 28.77 -9.98 -30.77
C LYS A 68 27.94 -8.95 -31.51
N ASN A 69 28.64 -7.95 -32.04
CA ASN A 69 28.42 -7.38 -33.36
C ASN A 69 26.99 -7.43 -33.90
N GLU A 70 26.05 -6.83 -33.20
CA GLU A 70 24.75 -6.41 -33.75
C GLU A 70 24.75 -4.89 -34.00
N ALA A 71 25.94 -4.33 -34.22
CA ALA A 71 26.14 -2.91 -34.59
C ALA A 71 26.41 -2.71 -36.09
N THR A 72 26.38 -3.78 -36.89
CA THR A 72 26.63 -3.69 -38.35
C THR A 72 25.38 -3.66 -39.21
N GLU A 73 24.19 -3.90 -38.64
CA GLU A 73 22.96 -3.96 -39.46
C GLU A 73 22.35 -2.59 -39.73
N THR A 74 22.61 -1.57 -38.90
CA THR A 74 22.11 -0.20 -39.13
C THR A 74 23.01 0.64 -40.04
N ARG A 75 24.28 0.29 -40.20
CA ARG A 75 25.22 1.06 -41.06
C ARG A 75 24.97 0.84 -42.56
N ASN A 76 24.31 -0.26 -42.91
CA ASN A 76 23.93 -0.62 -44.28
C ASN A 76 22.42 -0.68 -44.48
N ASP A 77 21.62 -0.13 -43.55
CA ASP A 77 20.19 0.02 -43.77
C ASP A 77 20.00 0.87 -45.04
N PRO A 78 19.43 0.32 -46.13
CA PRO A 78 19.27 1.02 -47.39
C PRO A 78 18.54 2.36 -47.21
N ILE A 79 17.70 2.46 -46.17
CA ILE A 79 16.95 3.67 -45.80
C ILE A 79 17.88 4.76 -45.23
N PHE A 80 18.91 4.38 -44.45
CA PHE A 80 19.88 5.32 -43.88
C PHE A 80 20.91 5.76 -44.92
N VAL A 81 21.29 4.86 -45.84
CA VAL A 81 22.20 5.16 -46.96
C VAL A 81 21.54 6.11 -47.97
N GLU A 82 20.27 5.88 -48.32
CA GLU A 82 19.49 6.79 -49.19
C GLU A 82 19.32 8.18 -48.54
N TRP A 83 19.05 8.22 -47.22
CA TRP A 83 18.95 9.47 -46.47
C TRP A 83 20.26 10.24 -46.41
N ALA A 84 21.37 9.56 -46.13
CA ALA A 84 22.70 10.15 -46.07
C ALA A 84 23.15 10.70 -47.44
N ASN A 85 22.55 10.24 -48.52
CA ASN A 85 22.77 10.73 -49.89
C ASN A 85 21.72 11.77 -50.34
N SER A 86 20.67 12.03 -49.56
CA SER A 86 19.61 12.99 -49.88
C SER A 86 19.96 14.43 -49.52
N THR A 87 19.30 15.40 -50.17
CA THR A 87 19.42 16.85 -49.93
C THR A 87 19.22 17.27 -48.47
N VAL A 88 18.63 16.40 -47.65
CA VAL A 88 18.42 16.61 -46.21
C VAL A 88 19.74 16.76 -45.46
N LYS A 89 20.81 16.06 -45.86
CA LYS A 89 22.14 16.16 -45.20
C LYS A 89 22.76 17.56 -45.29
N ASN A 90 22.40 18.32 -46.33
CA ASN A 90 22.86 19.70 -46.54
C ASN A 90 21.85 20.74 -46.04
N SER A 91 20.77 20.32 -45.39
CA SER A 91 19.76 21.22 -44.82
C SER A 91 20.20 21.74 -43.43
N PRO A 92 19.61 22.84 -42.94
CA PRO A 92 19.90 23.35 -41.60
C PRO A 92 19.69 22.26 -40.53
N PHE A 93 20.50 22.29 -39.47
CA PHE A 93 20.47 21.29 -38.39
C PHE A 93 19.07 21.04 -37.83
N ASP A 94 18.26 22.09 -37.67
CA ASP A 94 16.88 21.95 -37.20
C ASP A 94 15.99 21.15 -38.15
N THR A 95 16.20 21.28 -39.47
CA THR A 95 15.50 20.49 -40.49
C THR A 95 15.96 19.04 -40.46
N VAL A 96 17.26 18.79 -40.32
CA VAL A 96 17.84 17.44 -40.17
C VAL A 96 17.28 16.76 -38.92
N VAL A 97 17.27 17.45 -37.78
CA VAL A 97 16.74 16.93 -36.52
C VAL A 97 15.24 16.73 -36.60
N LYS A 98 14.49 17.61 -37.27
CA LYS A 98 13.04 17.45 -37.48
C LYS A 98 12.72 16.25 -38.37
N GLU A 99 13.45 16.05 -39.45
CA GLU A 99 13.28 14.89 -40.34
C GLU A 99 13.72 13.58 -39.68
N LEU A 100 14.83 13.61 -38.94
CA LEU A 100 15.27 12.47 -38.15
C LEU A 100 14.23 12.14 -37.07
N LYS A 101 13.69 13.14 -36.36
CA LYS A 101 12.58 12.96 -35.41
C LYS A 101 11.30 12.50 -36.09
N ASN A 102 10.99 12.91 -37.31
CA ASN A 102 9.82 12.44 -38.07
C ASN A 102 9.97 10.96 -38.46
N ARG A 103 11.17 10.54 -38.88
CA ARG A 103 11.45 9.13 -39.18
C ARG A 103 11.64 8.27 -37.92
N MET A 104 12.17 8.81 -36.83
CA MET A 104 12.17 8.15 -35.52
C MET A 104 10.79 8.16 -34.85
N ARG A 105 9.90 9.10 -35.24
CA ARG A 105 8.46 9.04 -34.93
C ARG A 105 7.77 7.89 -35.65
N LEU A 106 8.44 7.27 -36.62
CA LEU A 106 8.20 5.88 -36.97
C LEU A 106 8.96 4.97 -35.97
N GLU A 107 8.75 5.13 -34.66
CA GLU A 107 8.26 3.96 -33.94
C GLU A 107 7.01 3.59 -34.74
N SER A 108 7.16 2.58 -35.61
CA SER A 108 6.32 2.38 -36.79
C SER A 108 4.86 2.69 -36.46
N GLN A 109 4.11 3.31 -37.36
CA GLN A 109 2.65 3.37 -37.20
C GLN A 109 2.07 1.99 -36.84
N GLU A 110 2.75 0.92 -37.29
CA GLU A 110 2.52 -0.46 -36.89
C GLU A 110 2.82 -0.73 -35.40
N SER A 111 3.92 -0.24 -34.81
CA SER A 111 4.21 -0.39 -33.37
C SER A 111 3.24 0.40 -32.51
N GLN A 112 2.81 1.59 -32.94
CA GLN A 112 1.75 2.34 -32.26
C GLN A 112 0.42 1.58 -32.36
N ALA A 113 0.08 1.05 -33.54
CA ALA A 113 -1.12 0.25 -33.75
C ALA A 113 -1.08 -1.05 -32.94
N GLU A 114 0.08 -1.68 -32.82
CA GLU A 114 0.32 -2.85 -31.99
C GLU A 114 0.14 -2.52 -30.51
N ALA A 115 0.72 -1.42 -30.03
CA ALA A 115 0.53 -0.94 -28.67
C ALA A 115 -0.94 -0.65 -28.36
N LEU A 116 -1.68 -0.04 -29.30
CA LEU A 116 -3.12 0.18 -29.18
C LEU A 116 -3.90 -1.14 -29.09
N ARG A 117 -3.57 -2.13 -29.92
CA ARG A 117 -4.19 -3.47 -29.86
C ARG A 117 -3.88 -4.15 -28.53
N ALA A 118 -2.62 -4.15 -28.12
CA ALA A 118 -2.17 -4.73 -26.86
C ALA A 118 -2.88 -4.07 -25.66
N MET A 119 -3.01 -2.74 -25.65
CA MET A 119 -3.69 -2.01 -24.59
C MET A 119 -5.19 -2.33 -24.52
N ARG A 120 -5.88 -2.48 -25.65
CA ARG A 120 -7.30 -2.90 -25.69
C ARG A 120 -7.52 -4.34 -25.21
N MET A 121 -6.54 -5.20 -25.43
CA MET A 121 -6.58 -6.60 -25.01
C MET A 121 -5.99 -6.82 -23.60
N LEU A 122 -5.43 -5.77 -23.00
CA LEU A 122 -4.76 -5.85 -21.71
C LEU A 122 -5.78 -6.24 -20.65
N LYS A 123 -5.53 -7.39 -20.01
CA LYS A 123 -6.32 -7.88 -18.89
C LYS A 123 -5.44 -8.22 -17.71
N LYS A 124 -5.87 -7.84 -16.52
CA LYS A 124 -5.16 -8.21 -15.30
C LYS A 124 -5.25 -9.73 -15.12
N LYS A 125 -4.11 -10.40 -15.02
CA LYS A 125 -4.07 -11.85 -14.76
C LYS A 125 -4.35 -12.13 -13.27
N GLU A 126 -4.82 -13.33 -12.96
CA GLU A 126 -5.21 -13.72 -11.59
C GLU A 126 -4.05 -13.59 -10.60
N HIS A 127 -2.86 -14.07 -10.96
CA HIS A 127 -1.64 -14.02 -10.14
C HIS A 127 -0.78 -12.77 -10.33
N GLN A 128 -1.17 -11.87 -11.23
CA GLN A 128 -0.43 -10.63 -11.47
C GLN A 128 -0.77 -9.61 -10.37
N SER A 129 0.26 -8.97 -9.82
CA SER A 129 0.05 -7.87 -8.87
C SER A 129 -0.48 -6.61 -9.56
N VAL A 130 -1.20 -5.76 -8.83
CA VAL A 130 -1.66 -4.47 -9.33
C VAL A 130 -0.48 -3.61 -9.82
N VAL A 131 0.66 -3.64 -9.11
CA VAL A 131 1.87 -2.91 -9.53
C VAL A 131 2.33 -3.34 -10.92
N GLN A 132 2.48 -4.65 -11.15
CA GLN A 132 2.93 -5.19 -12.43
C GLN A 132 1.97 -4.82 -13.57
N PHE A 133 0.67 -4.93 -13.32
CA PHE A 133 -0.35 -4.52 -14.28
C PHE A 133 -0.25 -3.03 -14.63
N CYS A 134 -0.07 -2.16 -13.62
CA CYS A 134 0.04 -0.72 -13.83
C CYS A 134 1.29 -0.36 -14.65
N LEU A 135 2.42 -1.02 -14.43
CA LEU A 135 3.63 -0.81 -15.22
C LEU A 135 3.44 -1.20 -16.69
N GLU A 136 2.78 -2.34 -16.96
CA GLU A 136 2.43 -2.76 -18.32
C GLU A 136 1.50 -1.74 -19.00
N LEU A 137 0.51 -1.23 -18.27
CA LEU A 137 -0.42 -0.21 -18.75
C LEU A 137 0.29 1.13 -19.04
N GLU A 138 1.16 1.60 -18.15
CA GLU A 138 1.95 2.83 -18.34
C GLU A 138 2.85 2.74 -19.56
N LEU A 139 3.52 1.59 -19.75
CA LEU A 139 4.37 1.34 -20.92
C LEU A 139 3.57 1.34 -22.22
N LEU A 140 2.45 0.58 -22.26
CA LEU A 140 1.62 0.47 -23.45
C LEU A 140 0.94 1.80 -23.80
N SER A 141 0.41 2.52 -22.81
CA SER A 141 -0.25 3.81 -23.03
C SER A 141 0.71 4.88 -23.56
N SER A 142 1.95 4.91 -23.07
CA SER A 142 2.99 5.83 -23.57
C SER A 142 3.35 5.56 -25.03
N LYS A 143 3.37 4.28 -25.44
CA LYS A 143 3.59 3.88 -26.84
C LYS A 143 2.36 4.07 -27.73
N ALA A 144 1.16 3.84 -27.19
CA ALA A 144 -0.10 3.95 -27.92
C ALA A 144 -0.48 5.41 -28.22
N TYR A 145 -0.14 6.33 -27.32
CA TYR A 145 -0.49 7.75 -27.42
C TYR A 145 0.71 8.68 -27.18
N PRO A 146 1.75 8.65 -28.05
CA PRO A 146 2.99 9.39 -27.83
C PRO A 146 2.86 10.92 -27.92
N SER A 147 1.72 11.43 -28.40
CA SER A 147 1.44 12.87 -28.52
C SER A 147 0.33 13.35 -27.58
N CYS A 148 -0.17 12.48 -26.70
CA CYS A 148 -1.21 12.83 -25.74
C CYS A 148 -0.59 13.47 -24.50
N ASP A 149 -1.31 14.40 -23.90
CA ASP A 149 -0.92 15.04 -22.63
C ASP A 149 -1.03 14.06 -21.45
N GLU A 150 -0.24 14.32 -20.41
CA GLU A 150 -0.17 13.44 -19.24
C GLU A 150 -1.51 13.37 -18.47
N ALA A 151 -2.30 14.45 -18.47
CA ALA A 151 -3.60 14.45 -17.81
C ALA A 151 -4.61 13.53 -18.52
N ALA A 152 -4.70 13.59 -19.85
CA ALA A 152 -5.51 12.64 -20.59
C ALA A 152 -4.99 11.20 -20.50
N LEU A 153 -3.67 10.99 -20.50
CA LEU A 153 -3.08 9.67 -20.25
C LEU A 153 -3.46 9.14 -18.86
N ALA A 154 -3.41 9.98 -17.83
CA ALA A 154 -3.83 9.61 -16.48
C ALA A 154 -5.30 9.17 -16.46
N LEU A 155 -6.20 9.90 -17.12
CA LEU A 155 -7.61 9.51 -17.22
C LEU A 155 -7.79 8.16 -17.95
N ILE A 156 -7.14 7.97 -19.10
CA ILE A 156 -7.20 6.71 -19.86
C ILE A 156 -6.71 5.54 -19.00
N ARG A 157 -5.58 5.72 -18.32
CA ARG A 157 -5.01 4.67 -17.46
C ARG A 157 -5.91 4.38 -16.25
N ALA A 158 -6.52 5.41 -15.67
CA ALA A 158 -7.47 5.26 -14.57
C ALA A 158 -8.72 4.47 -15.00
N GLU A 159 -9.30 4.80 -16.15
CA GLU A 159 -10.46 4.08 -16.69
C GLU A 159 -10.15 2.60 -16.90
N VAL A 160 -9.02 2.30 -17.55
CA VAL A 160 -8.59 0.92 -17.80
C VAL A 160 -8.34 0.17 -16.49
N LEU A 161 -7.67 0.80 -15.52
CA LEU A 161 -7.42 0.19 -14.21
C LEU A 161 -8.72 -0.10 -13.45
N HIS A 162 -9.68 0.81 -13.47
CA HIS A 162 -11.00 0.62 -12.86
C HIS A 162 -11.75 -0.54 -13.51
N GLU A 163 -11.81 -0.61 -14.84
CA GLU A 163 -12.44 -1.72 -15.56
C GLU A 163 -11.82 -3.08 -15.19
N GLN A 164 -10.48 -3.15 -15.10
CA GLN A 164 -9.80 -4.39 -14.72
C GLN A 164 -10.04 -4.84 -13.28
N LEU A 165 -10.42 -3.92 -12.39
CA LEU A 165 -10.64 -4.19 -10.97
C LEU A 165 -12.12 -4.15 -10.59
N ARG A 166 -13.04 -3.94 -11.54
CA ARG A 166 -14.48 -3.75 -11.29
C ARG A 166 -15.13 -4.90 -10.53
N GLU A 167 -14.65 -6.13 -10.72
CA GLU A 167 -15.17 -7.31 -10.02
C GLU A 167 -14.82 -7.35 -8.52
N TRP A 168 -13.92 -6.48 -8.06
CA TRP A 168 -13.60 -6.40 -6.65
C TRP A 168 -14.74 -5.68 -5.91
N PRO A 169 -15.20 -6.19 -4.75
CA PRO A 169 -16.27 -5.55 -4.00
C PRO A 169 -15.89 -4.15 -3.49
N GLU A 170 -14.59 -3.84 -3.38
CA GLU A 170 -14.08 -2.52 -3.05
C GLU A 170 -13.87 -1.59 -4.26
N ALA A 171 -14.23 -2.01 -5.48
CA ALA A 171 -14.01 -1.24 -6.70
C ALA A 171 -14.74 0.12 -6.72
N TYR A 172 -15.80 0.27 -5.90
CA TYR A 172 -16.51 1.55 -5.76
C TYR A 172 -15.60 2.70 -5.30
N HIS A 173 -14.57 2.42 -4.49
CA HIS A 173 -13.58 3.43 -4.11
C HIS A 173 -12.77 3.93 -5.30
N LEU A 174 -12.52 3.06 -6.29
CA LEU A 174 -11.83 3.44 -7.52
C LEU A 174 -12.75 4.29 -8.39
N TYR A 175 -14.03 3.91 -8.50
CA TYR A 175 -15.02 4.70 -9.21
C TYR A 175 -15.19 6.11 -8.60
N GLU A 176 -15.21 6.23 -7.28
CA GLU A 176 -15.29 7.52 -6.59
C GLU A 176 -14.10 8.43 -6.92
N ILE A 177 -12.88 7.87 -6.98
CA ILE A 177 -11.68 8.60 -7.41
C ILE A 177 -11.83 9.06 -8.86
N LEU A 178 -12.31 8.18 -9.73
CA LEU A 178 -12.50 8.46 -11.15
C LEU A 178 -13.51 9.59 -11.40
N THR A 179 -14.54 9.74 -10.57
CA THR A 179 -15.57 10.78 -10.74
C THR A 179 -15.24 12.10 -10.06
N ASN A 180 -14.41 12.07 -9.01
CA ASN A 180 -14.22 13.24 -8.12
C ASN A 180 -12.85 13.90 -8.25
N GLU A 181 -11.84 13.17 -8.72
CA GLU A 181 -10.50 13.72 -8.94
C GLU A 181 -10.34 14.18 -10.39
N GLU A 182 -9.54 15.21 -10.62
CA GLU A 182 -9.27 15.77 -11.94
C GLU A 182 -7.76 15.91 -12.21
N GLY A 183 -7.40 15.94 -13.50
CA GLY A 183 -6.03 16.18 -13.94
C GLY A 183 -5.10 14.96 -13.82
N TYR A 184 -3.80 15.23 -13.68
CA TYR A 184 -2.77 14.19 -13.77
C TYR A 184 -2.68 13.27 -12.53
N HIS A 185 -3.28 13.67 -11.40
CA HIS A 185 -3.23 12.91 -10.16
C HIS A 185 -4.26 11.77 -10.07
N VAL A 186 -5.29 11.76 -10.91
CA VAL A 186 -6.39 10.78 -10.88
C VAL A 186 -5.83 9.36 -10.87
N TYR A 187 -4.87 9.09 -11.75
CA TYR A 187 -4.25 7.78 -11.87
C TYR A 187 -3.36 7.43 -10.67
N GLU A 188 -2.60 8.38 -10.13
CA GLU A 188 -1.76 8.16 -8.95
C GLU A 188 -2.60 7.80 -7.72
N ARG A 189 -3.67 8.57 -7.47
CA ARG A 189 -4.64 8.31 -6.40
C ARG A 189 -5.29 6.94 -6.56
N MET A 190 -5.69 6.61 -7.79
CA MET A 190 -6.31 5.33 -8.09
C MET A 190 -5.35 4.16 -7.90
N LYS A 191 -4.08 4.27 -8.33
CA LYS A 191 -3.03 3.27 -8.07
C LYS A 191 -2.87 3.03 -6.58
N ASP A 192 -2.74 4.10 -5.78
CA ASP A 192 -2.60 3.97 -4.34
C ASP A 192 -3.81 3.26 -3.69
N ALA A 193 -5.03 3.59 -4.13
CA ALA A 193 -6.24 2.93 -3.66
C ALA A 193 -6.28 1.45 -4.05
N ALA A 194 -5.97 1.13 -5.31
CA ALA A 194 -5.92 -0.24 -5.82
C ALA A 194 -4.89 -1.09 -5.06
N LEU A 195 -3.71 -0.52 -4.77
CA LEU A 195 -2.68 -1.18 -3.95
C LEU A 195 -3.16 -1.41 -2.53
N ARG A 196 -3.81 -0.43 -1.89
CA ARG A 196 -4.39 -0.62 -0.54
C ARG A 196 -5.41 -1.77 -0.54
N ILE A 197 -6.28 -1.83 -1.54
CA ILE A 197 -7.27 -2.90 -1.68
C ILE A 197 -6.59 -4.25 -1.88
N GLU A 198 -5.60 -4.36 -2.76
CA GLU A 198 -4.82 -5.58 -2.98
C GLU A 198 -4.20 -6.10 -1.68
N HIS A 199 -3.52 -5.22 -0.92
CA HIS A 199 -2.93 -5.58 0.37
C HIS A 199 -3.97 -6.04 1.39
N LEU A 200 -5.15 -5.41 1.42
CA LEU A 200 -6.25 -5.83 2.30
C LEU A 200 -6.83 -7.19 1.92
N ARG A 201 -6.97 -7.46 0.62
CA ARG A 201 -7.42 -8.77 0.11
C ARG A 201 -6.41 -9.86 0.46
N LYS A 202 -5.11 -9.62 0.22
CA LYS A 202 -4.04 -10.56 0.58
C LYS A 202 -4.04 -10.88 2.08
N ARG A 203 -4.11 -9.86 2.94
CA ARG A 203 -4.20 -10.07 4.40
C ARG A 203 -5.43 -10.87 4.82
N ARG A 204 -6.59 -10.67 4.19
CA ARG A 204 -7.81 -11.44 4.47
C ARG A 204 -7.69 -12.89 4.02
N TYR A 205 -7.07 -13.14 2.86
CA TYR A 205 -6.79 -14.49 2.38
C TYR A 205 -5.86 -15.23 3.36
N ASP A 206 -4.72 -14.64 3.72
CA ASP A 206 -3.75 -15.23 4.64
C ASP A 206 -4.35 -15.51 6.04
N PHE A 207 -5.27 -14.65 6.51
CA PHE A 207 -5.96 -14.86 7.78
C PHE A 207 -6.98 -16.00 7.71
N ASN A 208 -7.71 -16.12 6.60
CA ASN A 208 -8.70 -17.18 6.38
C ASN A 208 -8.02 -18.54 6.21
N GLU A 209 -6.92 -18.62 5.47
CA GLU A 209 -6.11 -19.83 5.31
C GLU A 209 -5.61 -20.35 6.67
N LYS A 210 -5.02 -19.46 7.49
CA LYS A 210 -4.59 -19.81 8.86
C LYS A 210 -5.74 -20.25 9.77
N LYS A 211 -6.98 -19.80 9.52
CA LYS A 211 -8.17 -20.21 10.29
C LYS A 211 -8.65 -21.59 9.88
N LEU A 212 -8.54 -21.95 8.59
CA LEU A 212 -8.82 -23.29 8.08
C LEU A 212 -7.80 -24.29 8.65
N ASP A 213 -6.50 -23.99 8.58
CA ASP A 213 -5.45 -24.83 9.16
C ASP A 213 -5.65 -25.11 10.65
N LYS A 214 -6.07 -24.10 11.42
CA LYS A 214 -6.36 -24.25 12.86
C LYS A 214 -7.58 -25.12 13.12
N ARG A 215 -8.60 -25.07 12.25
CA ARG A 215 -9.79 -25.93 12.36
C ARG A 215 -9.47 -27.37 11.97
N GLU A 216 -8.60 -27.60 10.99
CA GLU A 216 -8.19 -28.94 10.60
C GLU A 216 -7.27 -29.61 11.62
N ARG A 217 -6.40 -28.84 12.30
CA ARG A 217 -5.57 -29.34 13.41
C ARG A 217 -6.37 -29.52 14.71
N SER A 218 -7.50 -28.84 14.85
CA SER A 218 -8.46 -29.06 15.94
C SER A 218 -9.46 -30.12 15.48
N GLY A 219 -9.04 -31.39 15.45
CA GLY A 219 -9.85 -32.52 14.97
C GLY A 219 -11.26 -32.59 15.59
N PRO A 220 -12.17 -33.40 15.03
CA PRO A 220 -13.58 -33.43 15.40
C PRO A 220 -13.78 -33.96 16.83
N GLY A 221 -13.63 -33.07 17.80
CA GLY A 221 -14.09 -33.27 19.17
C GLY A 221 -15.60 -33.17 19.17
N LEU A 222 -16.27 -34.32 19.00
CA LEU A 222 -17.68 -34.54 19.31
C LEU A 222 -18.01 -33.91 20.66
N LYS A 223 -18.59 -32.71 20.64
CA LYS A 223 -19.51 -32.26 21.70
C LYS A 223 -20.87 -32.13 21.05
N GLN A 224 -21.51 -33.27 20.86
CA GLN A 224 -22.97 -33.34 20.84
C GLN A 224 -23.44 -32.76 22.17
N GLN A 225 -23.79 -31.47 22.19
CA GLN A 225 -24.69 -30.96 23.20
C GLN A 225 -26.05 -31.54 22.86
N THR A 226 -26.42 -32.58 23.59
CA THR A 226 -27.76 -33.15 23.58
C THR A 226 -28.76 -32.04 23.90
N PRO A 227 -29.77 -31.79 23.05
CA PRO A 227 -30.93 -31.02 23.48
C PRO A 227 -31.66 -31.88 24.51
N LYS A 228 -31.76 -31.39 25.75
CA LYS A 228 -32.62 -31.99 26.77
C LYS A 228 -34.05 -31.95 26.25
N GLU A 229 -34.61 -33.13 26.01
CA GLU A 229 -36.05 -33.35 25.92
C GLU A 229 -36.74 -32.76 27.15
N VAL A 230 -37.76 -31.95 26.90
CA VAL A 230 -38.86 -31.76 27.84
C VAL A 230 -40.12 -31.99 27.03
N SER A 231 -40.75 -33.15 27.26
CA SER A 231 -42.10 -33.47 26.81
C SER A 231 -43.07 -33.20 27.97
N TYR A 232 -44.18 -32.49 27.71
CA TYR A 232 -45.55 -32.92 28.03
C TYR A 232 -46.59 -31.88 27.56
N PHE A 233 -47.52 -32.36 26.71
CA PHE A 233 -48.94 -31.99 26.50
C PHE A 233 -49.33 -30.53 26.20
N ASP A 234 -49.83 -30.22 25.01
CA ASP A 234 -51.16 -30.52 24.39
C ASP A 234 -52.20 -29.44 24.71
N SER A 235 -52.55 -28.65 23.69
CA SER A 235 -53.94 -28.45 23.23
C SER A 235 -54.02 -27.36 22.14
N GLY A 236 -54.71 -27.67 21.03
CA GLY A 236 -55.39 -26.63 20.24
C GLY A 236 -55.16 -26.55 18.72
N ARG A 237 -55.78 -27.48 17.98
CA ARG A 237 -56.25 -27.41 16.57
C ARG A 237 -56.41 -26.00 15.95
N ARG A 238 -55.94 -25.77 14.70
CA ARG A 238 -56.67 -25.89 13.39
C ARG A 238 -55.95 -25.12 12.26
N SER A 239 -55.97 -25.71 11.07
CA SER A 239 -55.37 -25.27 9.79
C SER A 239 -56.04 -24.06 9.13
N LYS A 240 -55.26 -23.22 8.42
CA LYS A 240 -55.37 -22.85 6.98
C LYS A 240 -54.75 -21.46 6.67
N ASP A 241 -53.81 -21.45 5.72
CA ASP A 241 -53.54 -20.30 4.84
C ASP A 241 -54.75 -20.08 3.89
N PRO A 242 -55.01 -18.85 3.36
CA PRO A 242 -54.28 -18.37 2.17
C PRO A 242 -54.02 -16.85 2.06
N SER A 243 -52.89 -16.52 1.42
CA SER A 243 -52.67 -15.56 0.31
C SER A 243 -53.30 -14.13 0.31
N ALA A 244 -52.38 -13.16 0.26
CA ALA A 244 -52.28 -12.02 -0.69
C ALA A 244 -53.23 -10.79 -0.69
N THR A 245 -52.55 -9.66 -0.92
CA THR A 245 -52.90 -8.38 -1.59
C THR A 245 -53.51 -7.18 -0.84
N GLN A 246 -52.69 -6.10 -0.87
CA GLN A 246 -52.99 -4.70 -1.22
C GLN A 246 -53.58 -3.68 -0.22
N ASP A 247 -52.67 -2.79 0.20
CA ASP A 247 -52.66 -1.32 0.03
C ASP A 247 -53.66 -0.33 0.69
N CYS A 248 -53.03 0.69 1.32
CA CYS A 248 -53.40 2.11 1.54
C CYS A 248 -54.67 2.44 2.39
N LYS A 249 -54.73 3.43 3.30
CA LYS A 249 -54.10 4.77 3.37
C LYS A 249 -54.52 5.51 4.68
N LEU A 250 -53.72 6.53 5.08
CA LEU A 250 -53.97 7.69 5.99
C LEU A 250 -54.08 7.39 7.51
N LYS A 251 -53.47 8.10 8.49
CA LYS A 251 -53.10 9.53 8.63
C LYS A 251 -52.14 9.74 9.85
N GLU A 252 -51.21 10.69 9.69
CA GLU A 252 -50.80 11.76 10.64
C GLU A 252 -50.24 11.53 12.08
N GLN A 253 -49.17 12.31 12.37
CA GLN A 253 -48.61 12.80 13.66
C GLN A 253 -47.41 12.07 14.30
N GLN A 254 -46.25 12.76 14.31
CA GLN A 254 -45.06 12.53 15.17
C GLN A 254 -45.30 13.08 16.61
N PRO A 255 -44.38 12.97 17.63
CA PRO A 255 -43.04 12.35 17.71
C PRO A 255 -42.74 11.50 18.99
N LYS A 256 -41.51 10.95 19.07
CA LYS A 256 -40.72 10.48 20.24
C LYS A 256 -41.01 9.08 20.82
N GLY A 257 -39.94 8.26 20.90
CA GLY A 257 -39.87 7.14 21.84
C GLY A 257 -38.87 6.06 21.41
N VAL A 258 -37.67 6.08 21.99
CA VAL A 258 -36.63 5.06 21.79
C VAL A 258 -37.14 3.69 22.29
N GLU A 259 -37.43 2.76 21.39
CA GLU A 259 -37.70 1.36 21.74
C GLU A 259 -36.39 0.64 22.08
N LYS A 260 -36.04 0.60 23.36
CA LYS A 260 -34.99 -0.29 23.86
C LYS A 260 -35.54 -1.72 23.94
N LYS A 261 -35.02 -2.59 23.08
CA LYS A 261 -35.19 -4.05 23.14
C LYS A 261 -34.98 -4.56 24.58
N PRO A 262 -35.77 -5.52 25.08
CA PRO A 262 -35.58 -6.08 26.41
C PRO A 262 -34.24 -6.82 26.47
N ASN A 263 -33.30 -6.24 27.22
CA ASN A 263 -31.93 -6.70 27.33
C ASN A 263 -31.92 -8.06 28.05
N THR A 264 -31.72 -9.14 27.29
CA THR A 264 -31.64 -10.53 27.76
C THR A 264 -30.34 -10.83 28.52
N VAL A 265 -29.47 -9.84 28.66
CA VAL A 265 -28.18 -9.94 29.33
C VAL A 265 -28.38 -10.03 30.85
N LYS A 266 -27.82 -11.09 31.45
CA LYS A 266 -27.70 -11.25 32.91
C LYS A 266 -26.51 -10.44 33.39
N CYS A 267 -26.67 -9.71 34.50
CA CYS A 267 -25.57 -9.00 35.15
C CYS A 267 -24.49 -9.99 35.60
N ALA A 268 -23.22 -9.76 35.25
CA ALA A 268 -22.11 -10.64 35.63
C ALA A 268 -21.77 -10.57 37.13
N LYS A 269 -22.20 -9.51 37.83
CA LYS A 269 -21.99 -9.34 39.28
C LYS A 269 -23.04 -10.02 40.15
N CYS A 270 -24.32 -9.99 39.79
CA CYS A 270 -25.42 -10.51 40.63
C CYS A 270 -26.28 -11.60 39.96
N GLY A 271 -26.05 -11.89 38.68
CA GLY A 271 -26.77 -12.91 37.91
C GLY A 271 -28.22 -12.57 37.54
N LYS A 272 -28.77 -11.44 38.01
CA LYS A 272 -30.14 -11.01 37.69
C LYS A 272 -30.22 -10.36 36.30
N LYS A 273 -31.37 -10.51 35.63
CA LYS A 273 -31.67 -9.87 34.33
C LYS A 273 -32.15 -8.43 34.54
N GLY A 274 -32.02 -7.58 33.52
CA GLY A 274 -32.59 -6.23 33.51
C GLY A 274 -31.63 -5.08 33.81
N HIS A 275 -30.35 -5.35 34.08
CA HIS A 275 -29.29 -4.33 34.21
C HIS A 275 -27.93 -4.89 33.79
N SER A 276 -27.01 -4.00 33.40
CA SER A 276 -25.62 -4.38 33.10
C SER A 276 -24.76 -4.47 34.37
N THR A 277 -23.55 -5.02 34.27
CA THR A 277 -22.60 -5.09 35.40
C THR A 277 -22.23 -3.71 35.98
N GLU A 278 -22.31 -2.67 35.16
CA GLU A 278 -22.02 -1.28 35.54
C GLU A 278 -23.19 -0.63 36.30
N GLU A 279 -24.42 -1.03 36.01
CA GLU A 279 -25.66 -0.52 36.62
C GLU A 279 -26.11 -1.35 37.85
N CYS A 280 -25.20 -2.14 38.44
CA CYS A 280 -25.54 -3.06 39.52
C CYS A 280 -25.56 -2.37 40.89
N TRP A 281 -26.76 -2.20 41.47
CA TRP A 281 -26.96 -1.61 42.80
C TRP A 281 -26.66 -2.54 43.99
N SER A 282 -26.07 -3.71 43.78
CA SER A 282 -25.85 -4.71 44.85
C SER A 282 -24.67 -4.41 45.80
N ARG A 283 -24.10 -3.19 45.80
CA ARG A 283 -23.03 -2.77 46.72
C ARG A 283 -23.07 -1.27 47.08
N LYS A 284 -24.11 -0.88 47.81
CA LYS A 284 -24.09 0.13 48.89
C LYS A 284 -25.02 -0.50 49.91
N ASP A 285 -24.55 -1.32 50.83
CA ASP A 285 -23.97 -0.87 52.10
C ASP A 285 -23.14 -2.00 52.71
N LYS A 286 -21.91 -1.69 53.11
CA LYS A 286 -21.12 -2.39 54.15
C LYS A 286 -19.79 -1.68 54.29
N ARG A 287 -19.83 -0.49 54.89
CA ARG A 287 -18.77 0.17 55.66
C ARG A 287 -19.38 1.43 56.27
N GLU A 288 -19.70 1.33 57.56
CA GLU A 288 -19.75 2.36 58.61
C GLU A 288 -20.80 1.97 59.67
N ALA A 289 -20.33 1.20 60.65
CA ALA A 289 -20.71 1.19 62.07
C ALA A 289 -19.84 0.14 62.75
#